data_AF-A0A7J8XSF7-F1
#
_entry.id   AF-A0A7J8XSF7-F1
#
_cell.length_a   1.000
_cell.length_b   1.000
_cell.length_c   1.000
_cell.angle_alpha   90.00
_cell.angle_beta   90.00
_cell.angle_gamma   90.00
#
_symmetry.space_group_name_H-M   'P 1'
#
loop_
_entity.id
_entity.type
_entity.pdbx_description
1 polymer ?
#
loop_
_entity_poly.entity_id
_entity_poly.type
_entity_poly.pdbx_seq_one_letter_code
_entity_poly.pdbx_strand_id
1 'polypeptide(L)'
;MHRFRSSLLSYHRCLHSLQNAGPLCSHLKSRSVIRFSGPDTIKFLQGLLSNDVRRFGEPPREENSPIPTPNVASVVVPPMYAALLTPQGRFLYDLFLYRPPRPEEKLDRTGSGPGNGSGGSVEILADVDNSISDELLATLKKYRLRSKVDIDNVADDFSCWQRYGRDLSGKTPTVEEPEADSVGWGGGVDRADMSASHSSDVGWQWFKDPRLGCLGFRGIFPSGTMREFTDLLLRLKF
;
A
#
# COMPACT_ATOMS: atom_id res chain seq x y z
N MET A 1 29.43 29.44 -24.00
CA MET A 1 29.60 28.55 -22.83
C MET A 1 28.61 28.94 -21.75
N HIS A 2 27.40 28.38 -21.75
CA HIS A 2 26.39 28.63 -20.71
C HIS A 2 26.54 27.58 -19.60
N ARG A 3 26.90 28.03 -18.39
CA ARG A 3 26.93 27.19 -17.19
C ARG A 3 25.49 26.86 -16.79
N PHE A 4 25.14 25.59 -16.82
CA PHE A 4 23.96 25.04 -16.14
C PHE A 4 24.06 25.35 -14.64
N ARG A 5 23.09 26.06 -14.08
CA ARG A 5 22.92 26.20 -12.63
C ARG A 5 22.16 24.98 -12.12
N SER A 6 22.82 24.19 -11.27
CA SER A 6 22.24 23.08 -10.52
C SER A 6 21.12 23.58 -9.61
N SER A 7 19.89 23.13 -9.85
CA SER A 7 18.69 23.39 -9.03
C SER A 7 18.51 22.35 -7.91
N LEU A 8 19.54 21.56 -7.58
CA LEU A 8 19.44 20.44 -6.64
C LEU A 8 19.39 20.87 -5.15
N LEU A 9 19.58 22.16 -4.83
CA LEU A 9 19.66 22.64 -3.44
C LEU A 9 18.32 23.08 -2.82
N SER A 10 17.22 23.12 -3.57
CA SER A 10 15.91 23.52 -3.04
C SER A 10 15.08 22.35 -2.47
N TYR A 11 15.39 21.11 -2.83
CA TYR A 11 14.62 19.94 -2.39
C TYR A 11 14.92 19.53 -0.94
N HIS A 12 16.15 19.75 -0.45
CA HIS A 12 16.54 19.35 0.91
C HIS A 12 15.92 20.20 2.02
N ARG A 13 15.62 21.50 1.78
CA ARG A 13 15.01 22.35 2.82
C ARG A 13 13.54 22.02 3.10
N CYS A 14 12.80 21.55 2.11
CA CYS A 14 11.37 21.28 2.26
C CYS A 14 11.10 19.99 3.05
N LEU A 15 11.87 18.93 2.80
CA LEU A 15 11.76 17.66 3.54
C LEU A 15 12.04 17.83 5.05
N HIS A 16 12.99 18.69 5.40
CA HIS A 16 13.32 18.99 6.81
C HIS A 16 12.18 19.70 7.55
N SER A 17 11.32 20.45 6.83
CA SER A 17 10.18 21.15 7.42
C SER A 17 9.04 20.19 7.80
N LEU A 18 8.82 19.11 7.05
CA LEU A 18 7.78 18.12 7.32
C LEU A 18 8.12 17.26 8.54
N GLN A 19 9.40 16.98 8.79
CA GLN A 19 9.86 16.25 10.00
C GLN A 19 9.57 17.02 11.31
N ASN A 20 9.34 18.33 11.21
CA ASN A 20 8.99 19.20 12.34
C ASN A 20 7.48 19.49 12.44
N ALA A 21 6.70 19.14 11.41
CA ALA A 21 5.25 19.19 11.48
C ALA A 21 4.71 17.95 12.21
N GLY A 22 3.59 18.08 12.91
CA GLY A 22 2.88 16.92 13.47
C GLY A 22 2.41 15.93 12.39
N PRO A 23 1.79 14.79 12.75
CA PRO A 23 1.28 13.85 11.76
C PRO A 23 0.23 14.52 10.88
N LEU A 24 0.44 14.45 9.56
CA LEU A 24 -0.43 15.00 8.52
C LEU A 24 -0.91 13.88 7.63
N CYS A 25 -2.20 13.83 7.33
CA CYS A 25 -2.76 12.97 6.29
C CYS A 25 -3.44 13.80 5.21
N SER A 26 -3.41 13.31 3.97
CA SER A 26 -4.07 13.92 2.83
C SER A 26 -4.89 12.87 2.09
N HIS A 27 -6.16 13.21 1.85
CA HIS A 27 -7.01 12.45 0.94
C HIS A 27 -6.55 12.69 -0.50
N LEU A 28 -6.25 11.61 -1.23
CA LEU A 28 -5.81 11.70 -2.62
C LEU A 28 -7.01 11.64 -3.57
N LYS A 29 -7.77 12.74 -3.67
CA LYS A 29 -8.97 12.84 -4.54
C LYS A 29 -8.68 12.63 -6.04
N SER A 30 -7.42 12.75 -6.45
CA SER A 30 -6.97 12.47 -7.82
C SER A 30 -6.69 10.99 -8.08
N ARG A 31 -6.91 10.12 -7.08
CA ARG A 31 -6.68 8.69 -7.18
C ARG A 31 -8.00 7.94 -7.12
N SER A 32 -8.01 6.78 -7.76
CA SER A 32 -9.13 5.85 -7.86
C SER A 32 -8.67 4.46 -7.49
N VAL A 33 -9.60 3.56 -7.19
CA VAL A 33 -9.30 2.19 -6.78
C VAL A 33 -9.93 1.20 -7.74
N ILE A 34 -9.11 0.31 -8.31
CA ILE A 34 -9.55 -0.82 -9.13
C ILE A 34 -9.36 -2.11 -8.33
N ARG A 35 -10.38 -2.95 -8.28
CA ARG A 35 -10.33 -4.28 -7.65
C ARG A 35 -10.15 -5.36 -8.69
N PHE A 36 -9.26 -6.30 -8.38
CA PHE A 36 -9.06 -7.55 -9.10
C PHE A 36 -9.43 -8.72 -8.18
N SER A 37 -10.32 -9.60 -8.63
CA SER A 37 -10.72 -10.79 -7.89
C SER A 37 -10.91 -11.98 -8.82
N GLY A 38 -10.89 -13.19 -8.27
CA GLY A 38 -11.00 -14.43 -9.04
C GLY A 38 -9.70 -15.26 -9.06
N PRO A 39 -9.79 -16.54 -9.45
CA PRO A 39 -8.71 -17.51 -9.28
C PRO A 39 -7.47 -17.20 -10.13
N ASP A 40 -7.63 -16.52 -11.28
CA ASP A 40 -6.52 -16.20 -12.18
C ASP A 40 -5.86 -14.84 -11.89
N THR A 41 -6.26 -14.11 -10.85
CA THR A 41 -5.81 -12.73 -10.56
C THR A 41 -4.30 -12.58 -10.56
N ILE A 42 -3.57 -13.40 -9.77
CA ILE A 42 -2.11 -13.33 -9.69
C ILE A 42 -1.46 -13.63 -11.04
N LYS A 43 -1.92 -14.68 -11.73
CA LYS A 43 -1.38 -15.08 -13.03
C LYS A 43 -1.61 -14.00 -14.09
N PHE A 44 -2.80 -13.41 -14.10
CA PHE A 44 -3.17 -12.33 -15.00
C PHE A 44 -2.29 -11.09 -14.79
N LEU A 45 -2.16 -10.61 -13.56
CA LEU A 45 -1.36 -9.43 -13.23
C LEU A 45 0.14 -9.67 -13.46
N GLN A 46 0.66 -10.86 -13.09
CA GLN A 46 2.05 -11.22 -13.31
C GLN A 46 2.45 -11.18 -14.79
N GLY A 47 1.52 -11.49 -15.71
CA GLY A 47 1.77 -11.46 -17.15
C GLY A 47 1.72 -10.05 -17.76
N LEU A 48 1.23 -9.05 -17.02
CA LEU A 48 1.01 -7.69 -17.51
C LEU A 48 1.92 -6.65 -16.86
N LEU A 49 2.28 -6.87 -15.60
CA LEU A 49 2.99 -5.88 -14.79
C LEU A 49 4.49 -6.11 -14.75
N SER A 50 5.23 -5.02 -14.56
CA SER A 50 6.70 -5.02 -14.54
C SER A 50 7.32 -5.62 -13.28
N ASN A 51 6.55 -5.75 -12.19
CA ASN A 51 7.04 -6.20 -10.88
C ASN A 51 6.43 -7.56 -10.49
N ASP A 52 7.06 -8.27 -9.55
CA ASP A 52 6.70 -9.65 -9.20
C ASP A 52 5.49 -9.72 -8.25
N VAL A 53 4.30 -9.82 -8.84
CA VAL A 53 3.00 -9.85 -8.15
C VAL A 53 2.77 -11.18 -7.42
N ARG A 54 3.56 -12.24 -7.69
CA ARG A 54 3.40 -13.55 -7.03
C ARG A 54 3.54 -13.49 -5.52
N ARG A 55 4.26 -12.48 -5.00
CA ARG A 55 4.39 -12.19 -3.55
C ARG A 55 3.04 -12.00 -2.85
N PHE A 56 2.02 -11.52 -3.56
CA PHE A 56 0.68 -11.42 -2.99
C PHE A 56 -0.04 -12.77 -2.90
N GLY A 57 0.45 -13.84 -3.52
CA GLY A 57 -0.13 -15.19 -3.43
C GLY A 57 0.67 -16.16 -2.56
N GLU A 58 1.90 -15.81 -2.19
CA GLU A 58 2.77 -16.65 -1.35
C GLU A 58 2.30 -16.69 0.11
N PRO A 59 2.45 -17.83 0.80
CA PRO A 59 2.17 -17.91 2.23
C PRO A 59 3.14 -17.01 3.01
N PRO A 60 2.71 -16.53 4.20
CA PRO A 60 3.55 -15.72 5.09
C PRO A 60 4.88 -16.43 5.38
N ARG A 61 5.98 -15.67 5.33
CA ARG A 61 7.25 -16.12 5.91
C ARG A 61 7.16 -15.98 7.42
N GLU A 62 7.23 -17.10 8.13
CA GLU A 62 7.01 -17.21 9.58
C GLU A 62 7.88 -16.25 10.41
N GLU A 63 9.06 -15.91 9.90
CA GLU A 63 10.10 -15.14 10.61
C GLU A 63 9.72 -13.68 10.91
N ASN A 64 8.69 -13.11 10.26
CA ASN A 64 8.29 -11.70 10.44
C ASN A 64 6.79 -11.46 10.59
N SER A 65 6.00 -12.52 10.71
CA SER A 65 4.54 -12.43 10.87
C SER A 65 4.17 -11.87 12.25
N PRO A 66 3.33 -10.81 12.33
CA PRO A 66 2.86 -10.29 13.61
C PRO A 66 1.95 -11.30 14.31
N ILE A 67 1.87 -11.19 15.65
CA ILE A 67 0.93 -11.97 16.44
C ILE A 67 -0.49 -11.59 15.99
N PRO A 68 -1.30 -12.53 15.48
CA PRO A 68 -2.64 -12.23 14.99
C PRO A 68 -3.51 -11.73 16.13
N THR A 69 -4.27 -10.69 15.85
CA THR A 69 -5.33 -10.15 16.72
C THR A 69 -6.60 -9.95 15.87
N PRO A 70 -7.76 -9.65 16.47
CA PRO A 70 -8.95 -9.32 15.67
C PRO A 70 -8.74 -8.16 14.69
N ASN A 71 -7.77 -7.28 14.99
CA ASN A 71 -7.46 -6.10 14.18
C ASN A 71 -6.21 -6.27 13.30
N VAL A 72 -5.40 -7.30 13.53
CA VAL A 72 -4.11 -7.52 12.85
C VAL A 72 -4.07 -8.94 12.30
N ALA A 73 -3.93 -9.06 10.99
CA ALA A 73 -3.76 -10.36 10.35
C ALA A 73 -2.39 -10.95 10.70
N SER A 74 -2.31 -12.28 10.78
CA SER A 74 -1.06 -13.03 10.90
C SER A 74 -0.14 -12.78 9.70
N VAL A 75 -0.71 -12.36 8.57
CA VAL A 75 0.00 -12.07 7.32
C VAL A 75 -0.14 -10.60 6.99
N VAL A 76 0.98 -9.91 6.88
CA VAL A 76 1.03 -8.53 6.37
C VAL A 76 1.87 -8.53 5.10
N VAL A 77 1.24 -8.19 3.98
CA VAL A 77 1.91 -8.08 2.68
C VAL A 77 2.07 -6.61 2.32
N PRO A 78 3.31 -6.06 2.25
CA PRO A 78 3.53 -4.69 1.84
C PRO A 78 3.00 -4.41 0.44
N PRO A 79 2.55 -3.17 0.16
CA PRO A 79 2.11 -2.80 -1.17
C PRO A 79 3.27 -2.79 -2.15
N MET A 80 2.92 -2.89 -3.43
CA MET A 80 3.89 -2.96 -4.52
C MET A 80 3.61 -1.87 -5.54
N TYR A 81 4.63 -1.09 -5.88
CA TYR A 81 4.60 -0.27 -7.08
C TYR A 81 4.88 -1.14 -8.30
N ALA A 82 4.07 -1.00 -9.34
CA ALA A 82 4.25 -1.69 -10.62
C ALA A 82 3.84 -0.81 -11.79
N ALA A 83 4.32 -1.13 -12.98
CA ALA A 83 3.93 -0.48 -14.22
C ALA A 83 3.36 -1.50 -15.22
N LEU A 84 2.38 -1.06 -16.00
CA LEU A 84 1.90 -1.75 -17.20
C LEU A 84 2.63 -1.15 -18.42
N LEU A 85 3.23 -2.01 -19.23
CA LEU A 85 4.02 -1.63 -20.40
C LEU A 85 3.36 -2.10 -21.69
N THR A 86 3.70 -1.46 -22.81
CA THR A 86 3.43 -2.02 -24.14
C THR A 86 4.31 -3.24 -24.39
N PRO A 87 3.98 -4.10 -25.38
CA PRO A 87 4.89 -5.17 -25.82
C PRO A 87 6.27 -4.68 -26.28
N GLN A 88 6.38 -3.41 -26.69
CA GLN A 88 7.65 -2.77 -27.06
C GLN A 88 8.41 -2.18 -25.85
N GLY A 89 7.90 -2.36 -24.63
CA GLY A 89 8.50 -1.85 -23.40
C GLY A 89 8.24 -0.37 -23.13
N ARG A 90 7.27 0.27 -23.80
CA ARG A 90 6.90 1.65 -23.50
C ARG A 90 5.99 1.70 -22.28
N PHE A 91 6.19 2.69 -21.43
CA PHE A 91 5.34 2.92 -20.27
C PHE A 91 3.92 3.31 -20.69
N LEU A 92 2.91 2.62 -20.14
CA LEU A 92 1.50 2.98 -20.31
C LEU A 92 0.95 3.56 -19.01
N TYR A 93 1.01 2.79 -17.92
CA TYR A 93 0.36 3.13 -16.66
C TYR A 93 1.20 2.68 -15.47
N ASP A 94 1.12 3.41 -14.35
CA ASP A 94 1.61 2.99 -13.04
C ASP A 94 0.46 2.71 -12.07
N LEU A 95 0.73 1.84 -11.11
CA LEU A 95 -0.24 1.43 -10.11
C LEU A 95 0.45 0.98 -8.82
N PHE A 96 -0.25 1.18 -7.71
CA PHE A 96 0.14 0.68 -6.39
C PHE A 96 -0.80 -0.46 -5.99
N LEU A 97 -0.26 -1.66 -5.84
CA LEU A 97 -1.02 -2.86 -5.51
C LEU A 97 -1.06 -3.11 -4.02
N TYR A 98 -2.24 -3.46 -3.52
CA TYR A 98 -2.52 -3.81 -2.12
C TYR A 98 -3.24 -5.15 -2.06
N ARG A 99 -2.84 -6.02 -1.13
CA ARG A 99 -3.62 -7.20 -0.75
C ARG A 99 -4.38 -6.89 0.53
N PRO A 100 -5.72 -6.81 0.50
CA PRO A 100 -6.49 -6.71 1.72
C PRO A 100 -6.29 -7.97 2.58
N PRO A 101 -6.24 -7.84 3.91
CA PRO A 101 -6.10 -8.98 4.81
C PRO A 101 -7.35 -9.85 4.75
N ARG A 102 -7.17 -11.17 4.70
CA ARG A 102 -8.30 -12.10 4.67
C ARG A 102 -8.89 -12.28 6.07
N PRO A 103 -10.20 -12.53 6.21
CA PRO A 103 -10.81 -12.86 7.51
C PRO A 103 -10.16 -14.07 8.18
N GLU A 104 -9.79 -15.08 7.38
CA GLU A 104 -9.13 -16.31 7.84
C GLU A 104 -7.72 -16.08 8.40
N GLU A 105 -7.09 -14.95 8.06
CA GLU A 105 -5.76 -14.56 8.54
C GLU A 105 -5.82 -13.81 9.88
N LYS A 106 -7.01 -13.55 10.42
CA LYS A 106 -7.21 -12.84 11.69
C LYS A 106 -7.79 -13.76 12.76
N LEU A 107 -7.71 -13.33 14.02
CA LEU A 107 -8.54 -13.90 15.06
C LEU A 107 -9.98 -13.43 14.85
N ASP A 108 -10.93 -14.34 14.99
CA ASP A 108 -12.33 -13.95 15.09
C ASP A 108 -12.62 -13.30 16.46
N ARG A 109 -13.85 -12.79 16.64
CA ARG A 109 -14.28 -12.18 17.90
C ARG A 109 -14.29 -13.16 19.09
N THR A 110 -14.23 -14.46 18.83
CA THR A 110 -14.15 -15.51 19.86
C THR A 110 -12.71 -15.85 20.25
N GLY A 111 -11.72 -15.25 19.58
CA GLY A 111 -10.30 -15.55 19.75
C GLY A 111 -9.86 -16.84 19.05
N SER A 112 -10.70 -17.38 18.15
CA SER A 112 -10.37 -18.54 17.33
C SER A 112 -9.72 -18.10 16.01
N GLY A 113 -8.81 -18.92 15.48
CA GLY A 113 -8.04 -18.62 14.27
C GLY A 113 -6.56 -18.29 14.55
N PRO A 114 -5.77 -17.92 13.53
CA PRO A 114 -6.10 -17.97 12.10
C PRO A 114 -6.40 -19.41 11.64
N GLY A 115 -7.34 -19.55 10.71
CA GLY A 115 -7.72 -20.86 10.14
C GLY A 115 -6.67 -21.35 9.14
N ASN A 116 -6.63 -22.67 8.87
CA ASN A 116 -5.81 -23.20 7.78
C ASN A 116 -6.47 -22.75 6.47
N GLY A 117 -5.94 -21.66 5.89
CA GLY A 117 -6.61 -20.87 4.87
C GLY A 117 -7.22 -21.72 3.77
N SER A 118 -8.52 -21.58 3.55
CA SER A 118 -9.14 -22.18 2.39
C SER A 118 -8.56 -21.48 1.16
N GLY A 119 -8.35 -22.23 0.07
CA GLY A 119 -7.72 -21.77 -1.18
C GLY A 119 -8.54 -20.73 -1.96
N GLY A 120 -9.17 -19.77 -1.28
CA GLY A 120 -9.91 -18.66 -1.83
C GLY A 120 -9.04 -17.81 -2.74
N SER A 121 -9.66 -17.30 -3.81
CA SER A 121 -9.03 -16.40 -4.76
C SER A 121 -8.41 -15.18 -4.07
N VAL A 122 -7.21 -14.79 -4.50
CA VAL A 122 -6.57 -13.55 -4.02
C VAL A 122 -7.32 -12.37 -4.58
N GLU A 123 -7.76 -11.47 -3.69
CA GLU A 123 -8.21 -10.14 -4.05
C GLU A 123 -7.02 -9.17 -4.01
N ILE A 124 -6.93 -8.28 -5.00
CA ILE A 124 -5.93 -7.22 -5.07
C ILE A 124 -6.64 -5.91 -5.38
N LEU A 125 -6.31 -4.86 -4.64
CA LEU A 125 -6.71 -3.48 -4.94
C LEU A 125 -5.54 -2.73 -5.58
N ALA A 126 -5.84 -1.92 -6.58
CA ALA A 126 -4.88 -1.04 -7.23
C ALA A 126 -5.29 0.42 -7.07
N ASP A 127 -4.41 1.22 -6.46
CA ASP A 127 -4.48 2.67 -6.47
C ASP A 127 -3.89 3.18 -7.80
N VAL A 128 -4.72 3.90 -8.55
CA VAL A 128 -4.45 4.39 -9.91
C VAL A 128 -4.82 5.88 -10.01
N ASP A 129 -4.27 6.58 -11.00
CA ASP A 129 -4.70 7.95 -11.31
C ASP A 129 -6.15 7.94 -11.85
N ASN A 130 -7.02 8.74 -11.23
CA ASN A 130 -8.44 8.80 -11.58
C ASN A 130 -8.68 9.38 -12.98
N SER A 131 -7.77 10.22 -13.51
CA SER A 131 -7.91 10.79 -14.85
C SER A 131 -7.80 9.76 -15.97
N ILE A 132 -7.17 8.62 -15.70
CA ILE A 132 -6.93 7.54 -16.68
C ILE A 132 -7.63 6.22 -16.29
N SER A 133 -8.38 6.18 -15.18
CA SER A 133 -8.92 4.94 -14.62
C SER A 133 -9.82 4.20 -15.60
N ASP A 134 -10.63 4.93 -16.38
CA ASP A 134 -11.56 4.34 -17.34
C ASP A 134 -10.82 3.74 -18.55
N GLU A 135 -9.79 4.43 -19.05
CA GLU A 135 -8.94 3.95 -20.15
C GLU A 135 -8.12 2.73 -19.71
N LEU A 136 -7.56 2.78 -18.50
CA LEU A 136 -6.86 1.66 -17.89
C LEU A 136 -7.79 0.45 -17.71
N LEU A 137 -9.00 0.66 -17.20
CA LEU A 137 -10.00 -0.40 -17.01
C LEU A 137 -10.37 -1.05 -18.34
N ALA A 138 -10.62 -0.25 -19.39
CA ALA A 138 -10.89 -0.74 -20.73
C ALA A 138 -9.71 -1.56 -21.29
N THR A 139 -8.48 -1.09 -21.08
CA THR A 139 -7.25 -1.77 -21.49
C THR A 139 -7.08 -3.12 -20.77
N LEU A 140 -7.26 -3.15 -19.44
CA LEU A 140 -7.19 -4.38 -18.64
C LEU A 140 -8.26 -5.38 -19.06
N LYS A 141 -9.49 -4.93 -19.32
CA LYS A 141 -10.59 -5.79 -19.82
C LYS A 141 -10.27 -6.38 -21.20
N LYS A 142 -9.58 -5.64 -22.07
CA LYS A 142 -9.08 -6.17 -23.35
C LYS A 142 -8.04 -7.28 -23.15
N TYR A 143 -7.14 -7.13 -22.18
CA TYR A 143 -6.13 -8.14 -21.87
C TYR A 143 -6.65 -9.34 -21.08
N ARG A 144 -7.84 -9.23 -20.44
CA ARG A 144 -8.44 -10.32 -19.64
C ARG A 144 -8.56 -11.63 -20.41
N LEU A 145 -8.97 -11.57 -21.68
CA LEU A 145 -9.21 -12.75 -22.54
C LEU A 145 -9.97 -13.87 -21.80
N ARG A 146 -9.34 -15.04 -21.61
CA ARG A 146 -9.91 -16.24 -20.97
C ARG A 146 -9.62 -16.32 -19.47
N SER A 147 -8.86 -15.37 -18.93
CA SER A 147 -8.52 -15.33 -17.51
C SER A 147 -9.79 -15.11 -16.69
N LYS A 148 -10.01 -15.97 -15.70
CA LYS A 148 -11.11 -15.87 -14.72
C LYS A 148 -10.75 -14.82 -13.67
N VAL A 149 -10.82 -13.56 -14.07
CA VAL A 149 -10.59 -12.40 -13.22
C VAL A 149 -11.68 -11.36 -13.44
N ASP A 150 -12.28 -10.90 -12.37
CA ASP A 150 -13.21 -9.78 -12.34
C ASP A 150 -12.43 -8.49 -12.05
N ILE A 151 -12.74 -7.44 -12.79
CA ILE A 151 -12.01 -6.17 -12.78
C ILE A 151 -13.02 -5.03 -12.68
N ASP A 152 -13.12 -4.46 -11.48
CA ASP A 152 -14.13 -3.47 -11.11
C ASP A 152 -13.48 -2.16 -10.67
N ASN A 153 -14.11 -1.04 -11.00
CA ASN A 153 -13.81 0.24 -10.35
C ASN A 153 -14.61 0.31 -9.05
N VAL A 154 -13.90 0.49 -7.92
CA VAL A 154 -14.46 0.51 -6.56
C VAL A 154 -14.13 1.84 -5.84
N ALA A 155 -13.97 2.92 -6.60
CA ALA A 155 -13.65 4.25 -6.07
C ALA A 155 -14.73 4.82 -5.12
N ASP A 156 -15.98 4.37 -5.26
CA ASP A 156 -17.05 4.76 -4.33
C ASP A 156 -16.89 4.08 -2.96
N ASP A 157 -16.38 2.85 -2.95
CA ASP A 157 -16.21 2.03 -1.74
C ASP A 157 -14.88 2.32 -1.04
N PHE A 158 -13.88 2.82 -1.75
CA PHE A 158 -12.52 3.01 -1.23
C PHE A 158 -11.88 4.34 -1.62
N SER A 159 -11.10 4.89 -0.70
CA SER A 159 -10.34 6.13 -0.87
C SER A 159 -8.85 5.91 -0.65
N CYS A 160 -8.01 6.52 -1.49
CA CYS A 160 -6.55 6.50 -1.34
C CYS A 160 -6.08 7.66 -0.46
N TRP A 161 -5.15 7.37 0.45
CA TRP A 161 -4.60 8.37 1.36
C TRP A 161 -3.09 8.32 1.43
N GLN A 162 -2.50 9.47 1.76
CA GLN A 162 -1.08 9.59 2.04
C GLN A 162 -0.86 10.30 3.37
N ARG A 163 0.15 9.87 4.13
CA ARG A 163 0.49 10.40 5.45
C ARG A 163 1.97 10.75 5.53
N TYR A 164 2.27 11.90 6.13
CA TYR A 164 3.60 12.49 6.27
C TYR A 164 3.71 13.17 7.65
N GLY A 165 4.90 13.65 8.06
CA GLY A 165 5.08 14.40 9.32
C GLY A 165 6.21 13.86 10.21
N ARG A 166 6.24 14.27 11.48
CA ARG A 166 7.09 13.70 12.56
C ARG A 166 6.63 12.27 12.90
N ASP A 167 7.54 11.45 13.46
CA ASP A 167 7.37 10.03 13.86
C ASP A 167 7.25 8.98 12.73
N LEU A 168 7.64 9.30 11.49
CA LEU A 168 7.68 8.31 10.40
C LEU A 168 8.83 7.28 10.52
N SER A 169 9.76 7.52 11.44
CA SER A 169 10.80 6.60 11.83
C SER A 169 10.88 6.61 13.35
N GLY A 170 10.33 5.59 14.01
CA GLY A 170 10.71 5.32 15.39
C GLY A 170 12.24 5.32 15.52
N LYS A 171 12.76 5.99 16.54
CA LYS A 171 14.20 6.02 16.87
C LYS A 171 14.79 4.60 16.79
N THR A 172 15.63 4.32 15.81
CA THR A 172 16.66 3.30 16.01
C THR A 172 17.66 3.88 17.01
N PRO A 173 17.95 3.23 18.15
CA PRO A 173 19.09 3.64 18.96
C PRO A 173 20.33 3.50 18.07
N THR A 174 21.12 4.57 18.01
CA THR A 174 22.42 4.65 17.33
C THR A 174 23.28 3.43 17.65
N VAL A 175 23.27 2.46 16.75
CA VAL A 175 24.37 1.54 16.50
C VAL A 175 24.55 1.59 15.00
N GLU A 176 25.75 1.98 14.57
CA GLU A 176 26.14 2.19 13.17
C GLU A 176 25.58 1.07 12.27
N GLU A 177 24.62 1.41 11.41
CA GLU A 177 24.20 0.52 10.32
C GLU A 177 25.24 0.60 9.21
N PRO A 178 25.85 -0.53 8.81
CA PRO A 178 26.74 -0.54 7.65
C PRO A 178 25.92 -0.22 6.40
N GLU A 179 26.51 0.57 5.49
CA GLU A 179 25.94 1.14 4.26
C GLU A 179 25.39 0.13 3.23
N ALA A 180 25.22 -1.14 3.60
CA ALA A 180 24.77 -2.23 2.73
C ALA A 180 23.24 -2.42 2.69
N ASP A 181 22.47 -1.81 3.59
CA ASP A 181 20.99 -1.94 3.58
C ASP A 181 20.29 -1.02 2.55
N SER A 182 21.06 -0.23 1.79
CA SER A 182 20.53 0.56 0.66
C SER A 182 20.24 -0.26 -0.60
N VAL A 183 20.38 -1.59 -0.55
CA VAL A 183 20.09 -2.49 -1.69
C VAL A 183 19.18 -3.68 -1.35
N GLY A 184 18.70 -3.76 -0.10
CA GLY A 184 17.77 -4.79 0.35
C GLY A 184 16.33 -4.26 0.44
N TRP A 185 15.41 -4.83 -0.34
CA TRP A 185 13.97 -4.60 -0.19
C TRP A 185 13.45 -5.25 1.12
N GLY A 186 13.82 -4.67 2.27
CA GLY A 186 13.30 -5.02 3.59
C GLY A 186 12.05 -4.21 3.89
N GLY A 187 10.89 -4.88 3.90
CA GLY A 187 9.60 -4.27 4.24
C GLY A 187 9.59 -3.78 5.67
N GLY A 188 9.95 -2.52 5.89
CA GLY A 188 9.80 -1.84 7.17
C GLY A 188 8.32 -1.57 7.45
N VAL A 189 7.63 -2.55 8.02
CA VAL A 189 6.34 -2.34 8.68
C VAL A 189 6.63 -1.59 9.98
N ASP A 190 6.15 -0.35 10.08
CA ASP A 190 6.32 0.44 11.31
C ASP A 190 5.41 -0.13 12.41
N ARG A 191 6.02 -0.67 13.46
CA ARG A 191 5.31 -1.27 14.60
C ARG A 191 4.75 -0.23 15.57
N ALA A 192 5.25 1.01 15.56
CA ALA A 192 4.81 2.05 16.49
C ALA A 192 3.46 2.67 16.08
N ASP A 193 3.20 2.74 14.77
CA ASP A 193 1.97 3.32 14.23
C ASP A 193 0.78 2.36 14.15
N MET A 194 0.99 1.09 14.50
CA MET A 194 -0.08 0.10 14.66
C MET A 194 -1.18 0.61 15.60
N SER A 195 -0.85 1.47 16.57
CA SER A 195 -1.79 1.97 17.59
C SER A 195 -2.66 3.14 17.14
N ALA A 196 -2.27 3.92 16.12
CA ALA A 196 -2.92 5.19 15.78
C ALA A 196 -3.94 5.12 14.64
N SER A 197 -4.07 3.98 13.93
CA SER A 197 -5.06 3.79 12.86
C SER A 197 -6.20 2.81 13.20
N HIS A 198 -6.44 2.57 14.49
CA HIS A 198 -7.48 1.66 14.97
C HIS A 198 -8.90 2.26 14.90
N SER A 199 -9.47 2.38 13.70
CA SER A 199 -10.88 2.81 13.55
C SER A 199 -11.72 1.90 12.63
N SER A 200 -11.23 0.70 12.26
CA SER A 200 -12.18 -0.31 11.76
C SER A 200 -11.76 -1.73 12.12
N ASP A 201 -12.76 -2.56 12.46
CA ASP A 201 -12.71 -4.03 12.60
C ASP A 201 -12.12 -4.75 11.36
N VAL A 202 -11.72 -4.02 10.31
CA VAL A 202 -11.44 -4.54 8.96
C VAL A 202 -9.93 -4.59 8.66
N GLY A 203 -9.05 -4.17 9.58
CA GLY A 203 -7.59 -4.41 9.51
C GLY A 203 -6.85 -3.73 8.36
N TRP A 204 -7.39 -2.63 7.83
CA TRP A 204 -6.70 -1.75 6.88
C TRP A 204 -5.51 -1.05 7.55
N GLN A 205 -4.38 -0.94 6.83
CA GLN A 205 -3.10 -0.53 7.40
C GLN A 205 -2.41 0.54 6.54
N TRP A 206 -1.65 1.40 7.21
CA TRP A 206 -0.70 2.29 6.57
C TRP A 206 0.59 1.54 6.23
N PHE A 207 1.09 1.74 5.02
CA PHE A 207 2.35 1.16 4.58
C PHE A 207 3.31 2.25 4.13
N LYS A 208 4.62 2.04 4.29
CA LYS A 208 5.62 2.92 3.67
C LYS A 208 5.35 2.99 2.16
N ASP A 209 5.51 4.18 1.58
CA ASP A 209 5.34 4.36 0.15
C ASP A 209 6.33 3.44 -0.60
N PRO A 210 5.84 2.54 -1.47
CA PRO A 210 6.68 1.50 -2.07
C PRO A 210 7.68 2.04 -3.10
N ARG A 211 7.60 3.33 -3.47
CA ARG A 211 8.60 3.97 -4.33
C ARG A 211 9.81 4.41 -3.54
N LEU A 212 9.58 5.06 -2.39
CA LEU A 212 10.64 5.60 -1.53
C LEU A 212 10.11 5.94 -0.14
N GLY A 213 10.79 5.47 0.91
CA GLY A 213 10.35 5.66 2.30
C GLY A 213 10.22 7.12 2.74
N CYS A 214 10.97 8.06 2.13
CA CYS A 214 10.85 9.49 2.46
C CYS A 214 9.54 10.13 1.96
N LEU A 215 8.78 9.44 1.10
CA LEU A 215 7.45 9.86 0.67
C LEU A 215 6.38 9.54 1.73
N GLY A 216 6.77 9.07 2.91
CA GLY A 216 5.88 8.77 4.02
C GLY A 216 5.12 7.47 3.82
N PHE A 217 3.84 7.47 4.21
CA PHE A 217 3.00 6.28 4.18
C PHE A 217 1.82 6.48 3.22
N ARG A 218 1.37 5.38 2.63
CA ARG A 218 0.22 5.30 1.74
C ARG A 218 -0.69 4.15 2.16
N GLY A 219 -1.99 4.32 1.99
CA GLY A 219 -2.98 3.25 2.21
C GLY A 219 -4.27 3.50 1.44
N ILE A 220 -5.01 2.40 1.22
CA ILE A 220 -6.39 2.41 0.74
C ILE A 220 -7.29 2.11 1.94
N PHE A 221 -8.36 2.87 2.11
CA PHE A 221 -9.30 2.72 3.22
C PHE A 221 -10.74 2.78 2.72
N PRO A 222 -11.70 2.09 3.37
CA PRO A 222 -13.10 2.20 3.00
C PRO A 222 -13.61 3.64 3.07
N SER A 223 -14.37 4.02 2.06
CA SER A 223 -15.06 5.31 1.99
C SER A 223 -16.09 5.38 3.13
N GLY A 224 -15.99 6.42 3.97
CA GLY A 224 -16.89 6.63 5.11
C GLY A 224 -16.29 6.33 6.49
N THR A 225 -15.19 5.57 6.59
CA THR A 225 -14.48 5.33 7.86
C THR A 225 -13.86 6.61 8.46
N MET A 226 -13.69 7.66 7.66
CA MET A 226 -12.91 8.83 8.05
C MET A 226 -13.62 9.82 8.99
N ARG A 227 -14.92 9.69 9.30
CA ARG A 227 -15.54 10.58 10.30
C ARG A 227 -14.86 10.44 11.68
N GLU A 228 -14.24 9.28 11.93
CA GLU A 228 -13.50 8.97 13.17
C GLU A 228 -12.00 9.29 13.10
N PHE A 229 -11.37 9.19 11.93
CA PHE A 229 -9.91 9.42 11.79
C PHE A 229 -9.50 10.90 11.83
N THR A 230 -10.33 11.81 11.30
CA THR A 230 -10.11 13.26 11.48
C THR A 230 -10.23 13.67 12.95
N ASP A 231 -11.11 13.00 13.71
CA ASP A 231 -11.23 13.19 15.16
C ASP A 231 -10.03 12.58 15.92
N LEU A 232 -9.49 11.45 15.45
CA LEU A 232 -8.29 10.83 16.06
C LEU A 232 -7.02 11.68 15.84
N LEU A 233 -6.85 12.29 14.67
CA LEU A 233 -5.74 13.22 14.39
C LEU A 233 -5.86 14.52 15.19
N LEU A 234 -7.09 14.96 15.53
CA LEU A 234 -7.30 16.07 16.46
C LEU A 234 -7.04 15.67 17.93
N ARG A 235 -7.22 14.38 18.30
CA ARG A 235 -6.96 13.85 19.65
C ARG A 235 -5.49 13.54 19.94
N LEU A 236 -4.62 13.47 18.93
CA LEU A 236 -3.16 13.34 19.12
C LEU A 236 -2.47 14.67 19.54
N LYS A 237 -3.25 15.70 19.88
CA LYS A 237 -2.79 16.94 20.52
C LYS A 237 -3.01 16.94 22.04
N PHE A 238 -2.68 15.90 22.78
CA PHE A 238 -2.52 15.99 24.24
C PHE A 238 -1.46 15.01 24.73
#